data_AF-A0A7Y7ZIG3-F1
#
_entry.id   AF-A0A7Y7ZIG3-F1
#
_cell.length_a   1.000
_cell.length_b   1.000
_cell.length_c   1.000
_cell.angle_alpha   90.00
_cell.angle_beta   90.00
_cell.angle_gamma   90.00
#
_symmetry.space_group_name_H-M   'P 1'
#
loop_
_entity.id
_entity.type
_entity.pdbx_description
1 polymer ?
#
loop_
_entity_poly.entity_id
_entity_poly.type
_entity_poly.pdbx_seq_one_letter_code
_entity_poly.pdbx_strand_id
1 'polypeptide(L)'
;CISFSRRISAADGSFAGVAAGALRLSYFSELFQRLDIGHESSINLLNVDGQLLARQPRRDQHPLVGTSVADRPNFKRILGERSGSFTARSSLYGTQRMYTSSRVPDLPLIIL
;
A
#
# COMPACT_ATOMS: atom_id res chain seq x y z
N CYS A 1 -1.33 7.96 -9.54
CA CYS A 1 -2.48 7.04 -9.72
C CYS A 1 -1.94 5.61 -9.70
N ILE A 2 -2.80 4.62 -9.52
CA ILE A 2 -2.47 3.21 -9.77
C ILE A 2 -3.13 2.83 -11.09
N SER A 3 -2.33 2.41 -12.07
CA SER A 3 -2.83 1.99 -13.38
C SER A 3 -2.89 0.47 -13.46
N PHE A 4 -3.91 -0.05 -14.14
CA PHE A 4 -4.08 -1.47 -14.39
C PHE A 4 -4.46 -1.66 -15.85
N SER A 5 -4.06 -2.80 -16.40
CA SER A 5 -4.38 -3.16 -17.77
C SER A 5 -4.69 -4.64 -17.87
N ARG A 6 -5.48 -5.00 -18.88
CA ARG A 6 -5.84 -6.36 -19.22
C ARG A 6 -5.71 -6.54 -20.72
N ARG A 7 -5.03 -7.62 -21.15
CA ARG A 7 -5.00 -8.03 -22.56
C ARG A 7 -6.41 -8.43 -23.00
N ILE A 8 -6.81 -7.95 -24.16
CA ILE A 8 -8.00 -8.42 -24.86
C ILE A 8 -7.53 -9.50 -25.84
N SER A 9 -8.02 -10.71 -25.67
CA SER A 9 -7.75 -11.86 -26.54
C SER A 9 -8.91 -12.05 -27.51
N ALA A 10 -8.64 -12.26 -28.79
CA ALA A 10 -9.63 -12.73 -29.75
C ALA A 10 -10.00 -14.21 -29.48
N ALA A 11 -11.03 -14.72 -30.15
CA ALA A 11 -11.51 -16.10 -29.99
C ALA A 11 -10.44 -17.15 -30.32
N ASP A 12 -9.50 -16.81 -31.22
CA ASP A 12 -8.35 -17.63 -31.61
C ASP A 12 -7.12 -17.45 -30.68
N GLY A 13 -7.25 -16.67 -29.60
CA GLY A 13 -6.16 -16.36 -28.67
C GLY A 13 -5.23 -15.23 -29.13
N SER A 14 -5.37 -14.75 -30.37
CA SER A 14 -4.55 -13.66 -30.90
C SER A 14 -4.78 -12.35 -30.14
N PHE A 15 -3.84 -11.41 -30.28
CA PHE A 15 -3.89 -10.14 -29.57
C PHE A 15 -4.93 -9.22 -30.23
N ALA A 16 -5.97 -8.86 -29.48
CA ALA A 16 -7.05 -7.99 -29.95
C ALA A 16 -6.99 -6.57 -29.35
N GLY A 17 -6.09 -6.33 -28.39
CA GLY A 17 -5.89 -4.99 -27.80
C GLY A 17 -5.63 -5.01 -26.30
N VAL A 18 -5.73 -3.83 -25.68
CA VAL A 18 -5.55 -3.61 -24.25
C VAL A 18 -6.73 -2.81 -23.69
N ALA A 19 -7.34 -3.31 -22.63
CA ALA A 19 -8.21 -2.52 -21.76
C ALA A 19 -7.34 -1.90 -20.67
N ALA A 20 -7.39 -0.59 -20.48
CA ALA A 20 -6.62 0.13 -19.47
C ALA A 20 -7.55 0.94 -18.55
N GLY A 21 -7.16 1.07 -17.29
CA GLY A 21 -7.84 1.88 -16.30
C GLY A 21 -6.86 2.47 -15.30
N ALA A 22 -7.29 3.51 -14.59
CA ALA A 22 -6.49 4.16 -13.57
C ALA A 22 -7.35 4.54 -12.36
N LEU A 23 -6.86 4.21 -11.17
CA LEU A 23 -7.42 4.64 -9.89
C LEU A 23 -6.62 5.83 -9.36
N ARG A 24 -7.35 6.88 -8.98
CA ARG A 24 -6.76 8.04 -8.29
C ARG A 24 -6.34 7.63 -6.88
N LEU A 25 -5.19 8.14 -6.41
CA LEU A 25 -4.73 7.84 -5.05
C LEU A 25 -5.66 8.42 -3.98
N SER A 26 -6.40 9.50 -4.31
CA SER A 26 -7.41 10.09 -3.43
C SER A 26 -8.51 9.11 -3.04
N TYR A 27 -8.86 8.15 -3.91
CA TYR A 27 -9.83 7.10 -3.60
C TYR A 27 -9.47 6.35 -2.32
N PHE A 28 -8.19 6.00 -2.14
CA PHE A 28 -7.74 5.28 -0.96
C PHE A 28 -7.73 6.16 0.28
N SER A 29 -7.32 7.43 0.16
CA SER A 29 -7.40 8.38 1.27
C SER A 29 -8.84 8.55 1.77
N GLU A 30 -9.80 8.73 0.86
CA GLU A 30 -11.23 8.85 1.19
C GLU A 30 -11.81 7.55 1.77
N LEU A 31 -11.38 6.40 1.25
CA LEU A 31 -11.78 5.10 1.78
C LEU A 31 -11.30 4.92 3.23
N PHE A 32 -10.03 5.23 3.51
CA PHE A 32 -9.43 5.06 4.82
C PHE A 32 -9.91 6.11 5.84
N GLN A 33 -10.34 7.29 5.40
CA GLN A 33 -10.90 8.34 6.28
C GLN A 33 -12.15 7.90 7.05
N ARG A 34 -12.84 6.86 6.56
CA ARG A 34 -14.05 6.32 7.19
C ARG A 34 -13.76 5.44 8.41
N LEU A 35 -12.49 5.13 8.66
CA LEU A 35 -12.05 4.31 9.78
C LEU A 35 -11.43 5.21 10.86
N ASP A 36 -11.95 5.13 12.08
CA ASP A 36 -11.29 5.69 13.26
C ASP A 36 -10.35 4.64 13.87
N ILE A 37 -9.05 4.95 13.85
CA ILE A 37 -7.99 4.11 14.38
C ILE A 37 -7.15 4.83 15.44
N GLY A 38 -7.65 5.97 15.95
CA GLY A 38 -6.97 6.83 16.88
C GLY A 38 -5.99 7.82 16.22
N HIS A 39 -5.81 8.97 16.89
CA HIS A 39 -5.10 10.14 16.34
C HIS A 39 -3.65 9.86 15.92
N GLU A 40 -2.96 9.00 16.67
CA GLU A 40 -1.55 8.71 16.45
C GLU A 40 -1.31 7.58 15.46
N SER A 41 -2.36 6.93 14.95
CA SER A 41 -2.26 5.80 14.05
C SER A 41 -2.31 6.23 12.58
N SER A 42 -1.96 5.32 11.67
CA SER A 42 -2.05 5.57 10.23
C SER A 42 -2.34 4.29 9.47
N ILE A 43 -3.16 4.37 8.44
CA ILE A 43 -3.34 3.35 7.40
C ILE A 43 -2.49 3.75 6.19
N ASN A 44 -1.74 2.82 5.64
CA ASN A 44 -0.83 2.99 4.52
C ASN A 44 -1.14 1.91 3.47
N LEU A 45 -1.15 2.34 2.22
CA LEU A 45 -1.12 1.44 1.07
C LEU A 45 0.29 1.49 0.48
N LEU A 46 0.94 0.35 0.40
CA LEU A 46 2.29 0.16 -0.13
C LEU A 46 2.23 -0.81 -1.32
N ASN A 47 3.14 -0.69 -2.28
CA ASN A 47 3.44 -1.80 -3.17
C ASN A 47 4.50 -2.73 -2.55
N VAL A 48 4.70 -3.91 -3.15
CA VAL A 48 5.71 -4.90 -2.69
C VAL A 48 7.16 -4.41 -2.84
N ASP A 49 7.39 -3.38 -3.66
CA ASP A 49 8.70 -2.72 -3.80
C ASP A 49 8.95 -1.68 -2.69
N GLY A 50 7.98 -1.47 -1.79
CA GLY A 50 8.10 -0.56 -0.66
C GLY A 50 7.79 0.90 -0.97
N GLN A 51 7.14 1.21 -2.08
CA GLN A 51 6.68 2.57 -2.38
C GLN A 51 5.35 2.86 -1.67
N LEU A 52 5.29 3.99 -0.96
CA LEU A 52 4.05 4.47 -0.33
C LEU A 52 3.11 5.05 -1.38
N LEU A 53 1.96 4.42 -1.60
CA LEU A 53 0.96 4.82 -2.60
C LEU A 53 -0.13 5.71 -2.00
N ALA A 54 -0.57 5.41 -0.78
CA ALA A 54 -1.55 6.23 -0.06
C ALA A 54 -1.33 6.13 1.45
N ARG A 55 -1.77 7.16 2.16
CA ARG A 55 -1.69 7.24 3.62
C ARG A 55 -2.87 8.04 4.18
N GLN A 56 -3.39 7.60 5.32
CA GLN A 56 -4.38 8.32 6.11
C GLN A 56 -4.03 8.20 7.62
N PRO A 57 -3.95 9.31 8.37
CA PRO A 57 -4.06 10.69 7.91
C PRO A 57 -2.90 11.11 6.99
N ARG A 58 -3.21 11.93 5.98
CA ARG A 58 -2.19 12.70 5.27
C ARG A 58 -1.60 13.68 6.28
N ARG A 59 -0.36 13.45 6.71
CA ARG A 59 0.40 14.40 7.51
C ARG A 59 1.40 15.09 6.58
N ASP A 60 1.52 16.41 6.72
CA ASP A 60 2.47 17.21 5.93
C ASP A 60 3.92 16.86 6.30
N GLN A 61 4.10 16.25 7.47
CA GLN A 61 5.35 15.68 7.94
C GLN A 61 5.40 14.19 7.57
N HIS A 62 6.42 13.85 6.76
CA HIS A 62 6.92 12.58 6.25
C HIS A 62 6.33 11.24 6.78
N PRO A 63 6.32 10.17 5.96
CA PRO A 63 6.76 10.11 4.57
C PRO A 63 5.67 10.52 3.58
N LEU A 64 6.08 11.26 2.54
CA LEU A 64 5.22 11.67 1.43
C LEU A 64 4.85 10.46 0.58
N VAL A 65 3.68 10.52 -0.07
CA VAL A 65 3.32 9.56 -1.13
C VAL A 65 4.43 9.55 -2.18
N GLY A 66 4.86 8.36 -2.60
CA GLY A 66 6.00 8.13 -3.48
C GLY A 66 7.31 7.78 -2.75
N THR A 67 7.39 8.02 -1.44
CA THR A 67 8.59 7.67 -0.65
C THR A 67 8.78 6.16 -0.60
N SER A 68 10.03 5.72 -0.76
CA SER A 68 10.40 4.31 -0.55
C SER A 68 10.65 4.01 0.93
N VAL A 69 10.15 2.86 1.35
CA VAL A 69 10.41 2.24 2.66
C VAL A 69 11.06 0.87 2.52
N ALA A 70 11.50 0.49 1.31
CA ALA A 70 12.06 -0.83 0.99
C ALA A 70 13.18 -1.26 1.94
N ASP A 71 14.03 -0.31 2.33
CA ASP A 71 15.19 -0.59 3.19
C ASP A 71 14.86 -0.67 4.69
N ARG A 72 13.64 -0.31 5.09
CA ARG A 72 13.25 -0.29 6.50
C ARG A 72 13.13 -1.73 7.03
N PRO A 73 13.73 -2.05 8.20
CA PRO A 73 13.67 -3.40 8.78
C PRO A 73 12.24 -3.93 8.96
N ASN A 74 11.32 -3.08 9.42
CA ASN A 74 9.92 -3.47 9.61
C ASN A 74 9.21 -3.76 8.27
N PHE A 75 9.57 -3.09 7.18
CA PHE A 75 9.02 -3.38 5.86
C PHE A 75 9.51 -4.74 5.34
N LYS A 76 10.82 -5.02 5.47
CA LYS A 76 11.39 -6.33 5.10
C LYS A 76 10.74 -7.48 5.87
N ARG A 77 10.41 -7.26 7.15
CA ARG A 77 9.65 -8.22 7.96
C ARG A 77 8.23 -8.43 7.41
N ILE A 78 7.49 -7.35 7.16
CA ILE A 78 6.13 -7.40 6.58
C ILE A 78 6.15 -8.13 5.24
N LEU A 79 7.18 -7.92 4.42
CA LEU A 79 7.33 -8.60 3.13
C LEU A 79 7.52 -10.12 3.28
N GLY A 80 8.01 -10.62 4.42
CA GLY A 80 8.13 -12.05 4.70
C GLY A 80 6.80 -12.75 5.03
N GLU A 81 5.75 -11.98 5.36
CA GLU A 81 4.47 -12.50 5.85
C GLU A 81 3.34 -12.18 4.85
N ARG A 82 2.29 -13.02 4.78
CA ARG A 82 1.08 -12.71 3.98
C ARG A 82 0.15 -11.76 4.73
N SER A 83 0.07 -11.94 6.04
CA SER A 83 -0.70 -11.11 6.97
C SER A 83 -0.20 -11.39 8.38
N GLY A 84 -0.27 -10.40 9.26
CA GLY A 84 0.22 -10.57 10.62
C GLY A 84 0.21 -9.28 11.40
N SER A 85 0.49 -9.38 12.70
CA SER A 85 0.70 -8.22 13.56
C SER A 85 1.94 -8.41 14.42
N PHE A 86 2.69 -7.33 14.64
CA PHE A 86 3.84 -7.33 15.53
C PHE A 86 4.10 -5.94 16.10
N THR A 87 4.75 -5.90 17.26
CA THR A 87 5.23 -4.65 17.86
C THR A 87 6.71 -4.48 17.58
N ALA A 88 7.10 -3.31 17.06
CA ALA A 88 8.50 -2.97 16.79
C ALA A 88 8.75 -1.47 16.93
N ARG A 89 10.01 -1.08 17.08
CA ARG A 89 10.40 0.34 17.07
C ARG A 89 10.19 0.91 15.67
N SER A 90 9.54 2.07 15.57
CA SER A 90 9.36 2.78 14.32
C SER A 90 10.62 3.53 13.94
N SER A 91 11.10 3.35 12.69
CA SER A 91 12.17 4.19 12.14
C SER A 91 11.70 5.63 11.85
N LEU A 92 10.39 5.86 11.78
CA LEU A 92 9.83 7.19 11.55
C LEU A 92 9.66 7.96 12.86
N TYR A 93 9.13 7.31 13.90
CA TYR A 93 8.77 7.97 15.16
C TYR A 93 9.75 7.72 16.31
N GLY A 94 10.67 6.77 16.17
CA GLY A 94 11.59 6.37 17.24
C GLY A 94 10.94 5.65 18.43
N THR A 95 9.62 5.49 18.45
CA THR A 95 8.87 4.83 19.53
C THR A 95 8.42 3.42 19.14
N GLN A 96 8.04 2.60 20.12
CA GLN A 96 7.38 1.31 19.83
C GLN A 96 6.00 1.53 19.23
N ARG A 97 5.70 0.79 18.17
CA ARG A 97 4.41 0.81 17.48
C ARG A 97 3.97 -0.61 17.15
N MET A 98 2.67 -0.83 17.19
CA MET A 98 2.05 -2.03 16.64
C MET A 98 1.87 -1.83 15.13
N TYR A 99 2.26 -2.84 14.37
CA TYR A 99 2.06 -2.93 12.93
C TYR A 99 1.10 -4.08 12.68
N THR A 100 0.07 -3.85 11.87
CA THR A 100 -0.85 -4.89 11.39
C THR A 100 -0.83 -4.79 9.88
N SER A 101 -0.51 -5.90 9.21
CA SER A 101 -0.34 -5.89 7.76
C SER A 101 -1.12 -7.00 7.10
N SER A 102 -1.52 -6.77 5.86
CA SER A 102 -2.15 -7.78 4.99
C SER A 102 -1.81 -7.53 3.53
N ARG A 103 -1.45 -8.60 2.81
CA ARG A 103 -1.29 -8.58 1.35
C ARG A 103 -2.65 -8.63 0.66
N VAL A 104 -2.81 -7.79 -0.36
CA VAL A 104 -4.00 -7.86 -1.22
C VAL A 104 -3.87 -9.08 -2.14
N PRO A 105 -4.85 -9.99 -2.19
CA PRO A 105 -4.81 -11.14 -3.10
C PRO A 105 -4.62 -10.70 -4.56
N ASP A 106 -3.80 -11.43 -5.29
CA ASP A 106 -3.53 -11.26 -6.73
C ASP A 106 -2.99 -9.89 -7.16
N LEU A 107 -2.64 -9.03 -6.21
CA LEU A 107 -2.11 -7.70 -6.45
C LEU A 107 -0.79 -7.49 -5.69
N PRO A 108 0.19 -6.79 -6.27
CA PRO A 108 1.45 -6.46 -5.61
C PRO A 108 1.27 -5.32 -4.58
N LEU A 109 0.27 -5.42 -3.70
CA LEU A 109 -0.15 -4.39 -2.76
C LEU A 109 -0.20 -4.92 -1.32
N ILE A 110 0.14 -4.05 -0.38
CA ILE A 110 0.16 -4.30 1.06
C ILE A 110 -0.60 -3.18 1.76
N ILE A 111 -1.51 -3.55 2.66
CA ILE A 111 -2.16 -2.64 3.62
C ILE A 111 -1.41 -2.73 4.94
N LEU A 112 -1.08 -1.57 5.53
CA LEU A 112 -0.33 -1.41 6.78
C LEU A 112 -0.90 -0.33 7.69
#